data_AF-A0A538R915-F1
#
_entry.id   AF-A0A538R915-F1
#
_cell.length_a   1.000
_cell.length_b   1.000
_cell.length_c   1.000
_cell.angle_alpha   90.00
_cell.angle_beta   90.00
_cell.angle_gamma   90.00
#
_symmetry.space_group_name_H-M   'P 1'
#
loop_
_entity.id
_entity.type
_entity.pdbx_description
1 polymer ?
#
loop_
_entity_poly.entity_id
_entity_poly.type
_entity_poly.pdbx_seq_one_letter_code
_entity_poly.pdbx_strand_id
1 'polypeptide(L)'
;MEAPMRASDRPVQFADGPLGGHRHICAFFNSIDEEHRVLRSFIRDGIDRGEKGFHVIDPDLQNEHLKRLADAGINVERAIGTGQLEVRPWQEAYLRGHRFDQDAMLALIEEVLQSSAAAGYPLTRLLGHMEWALLDQPGVDDLVEYETRLNYVLPKYDDPVICAYDLTKFGSSVTVDILRTHPAVIIGGVLQENPFFVPPDQFLLEIRERRSVRRYARSAS
;
A
#
# COMPACT_ATOMS: atom_id res chain seq x y z
N MET A 1 27.32 0.62 23.02
CA MET A 1 27.74 0.92 21.64
C MET A 1 27.23 -0.24 20.80
N GLU A 2 25.97 -0.16 20.36
CA GLU A 2 25.40 -1.14 19.44
C GLU A 2 25.77 -0.73 18.02
N ALA A 3 26.26 -1.70 17.24
CA ALA A 3 26.60 -1.50 15.85
C ALA A 3 25.32 -1.28 15.03
N PRO A 4 25.31 -0.38 14.03
CA PRO A 4 24.15 -0.19 13.17
C PRO A 4 23.88 -1.49 12.39
N MET A 5 22.64 -1.96 12.44
CA MET A 5 22.16 -3.08 11.62
C MET A 5 22.43 -2.73 10.15
N ARG A 6 23.32 -3.49 9.51
CA ARG A 6 23.57 -3.35 8.07
C ARG A 6 22.32 -3.78 7.33
N ALA A 7 21.70 -2.84 6.61
CA ALA A 7 20.61 -3.14 5.70
C ALA A 7 21.06 -4.21 4.69
N SER A 8 20.32 -5.31 4.62
CA SER A 8 20.58 -6.42 3.70
C SER A 8 20.31 -5.97 2.27
N ASP A 9 21.28 -6.19 1.38
CA ASP A 9 21.20 -5.91 -0.06
C ASP A 9 20.43 -7.00 -0.85
N ARG A 10 19.74 -7.90 -0.12
CA ARG A 10 18.98 -8.99 -0.73
C ARG A 10 17.66 -8.43 -1.27
N PRO A 11 17.26 -8.81 -2.50
CA PRO A 11 15.89 -8.61 -2.97
C PRO A 11 14.91 -9.10 -1.92
N VAL A 12 13.73 -8.47 -1.82
CA VAL A 12 12.61 -9.06 -1.07
C VAL A 12 12.34 -10.42 -1.72
N GLN A 13 12.91 -11.46 -1.13
CA GLN A 13 12.49 -12.81 -1.42
C GLN A 13 11.21 -12.97 -0.62
N PHE A 14 10.09 -12.99 -1.33
CA PHE A 14 8.87 -13.57 -0.81
C PHE A 14 9.26 -14.94 -0.28
N ALA A 15 9.38 -15.07 1.05
CA ALA A 15 9.87 -16.28 1.68
C ALA A 15 8.93 -17.41 1.25
N ASP A 16 9.47 -18.33 0.46
CA ASP A 16 8.86 -19.61 0.08
C ASP A 16 7.42 -19.54 -0.46
N GLY A 17 7.28 -19.23 -1.76
CA GLY A 17 6.03 -19.39 -2.49
C GLY A 17 5.15 -18.14 -2.53
N PRO A 18 3.91 -18.23 -3.05
CA PRO A 18 3.06 -17.07 -3.32
C PRO A 18 2.70 -16.36 -2.01
N LEU A 19 3.46 -15.33 -1.62
CA LEU A 19 3.11 -14.29 -0.63
C LEU A 19 2.58 -14.74 0.75
N GLY A 20 2.66 -16.04 1.10
CA GLY A 20 1.76 -16.60 2.11
C GLY A 20 0.28 -16.35 1.72
N GLY A 21 -0.71 -16.79 2.49
CA GLY A 21 -2.12 -16.47 2.18
C GLY A 21 -2.48 -14.98 2.22
N HIS A 22 -1.53 -14.08 2.44
CA HIS A 22 -1.76 -12.67 2.72
C HIS A 22 -1.67 -11.84 1.44
N ARG A 23 -2.67 -10.97 1.25
CA ARG A 23 -2.82 -10.10 0.08
C ARG A 23 -2.68 -8.63 0.41
N HIS A 24 -2.62 -8.31 1.70
CA HIS A 24 -2.62 -6.96 2.21
C HIS A 24 -1.36 -6.73 3.04
N ILE A 25 -0.45 -5.90 2.54
CA ILE A 25 0.90 -5.73 3.06
C ILE A 25 1.15 -4.26 3.34
N CYS A 26 1.52 -3.91 4.56
CA CYS A 26 2.11 -2.59 4.80
C CYS A 26 3.61 -2.65 4.58
N ALA A 27 4.16 -1.68 3.89
CA ALA A 27 5.60 -1.54 3.71
C ALA A 27 6.06 -0.22 4.32
N PHE A 28 6.99 -0.31 5.27
CA PHE A 28 7.50 0.84 6.00
C PHE A 28 8.92 1.16 5.54
N PHE A 29 9.14 2.41 5.18
CA PHE A 29 10.41 2.90 4.65
C PHE A 29 10.88 4.15 5.40
N ASN A 30 12.20 4.30 5.52
CA ASN A 30 12.84 5.48 6.09
C ASN A 30 13.40 6.43 5.02
N SER A 31 13.34 6.03 3.75
CA SER A 31 13.70 6.87 2.61
C SER A 31 13.15 6.30 1.30
N ILE A 32 13.03 7.17 0.30
CA ILE A 32 12.67 6.77 -1.08
C ILE A 32 13.68 5.79 -1.70
N ASP A 33 14.95 5.86 -1.31
CA ASP A 33 15.98 4.93 -1.78
C ASP A 33 15.84 3.54 -1.16
N GLU A 34 15.39 3.46 0.11
CA GLU A 34 15.03 2.19 0.73
C GLU A 34 13.81 1.59 0.03
N GLU A 35 12.74 2.37 -0.12
CA GLU A 35 11.53 1.96 -0.81
C GLU A 35 11.84 1.39 -2.20
N HIS A 36 12.57 2.15 -3.03
CA HIS A 36 12.94 1.70 -4.36
C HIS A 36 13.79 0.43 -4.34
N ARG A 37 14.80 0.36 -3.47
CA ARG A 37 15.67 -0.82 -3.34
C ARG A 37 14.86 -2.07 -2.99
N VAL A 38 13.84 -1.93 -2.15
CA VAL A 38 13.00 -3.01 -1.65
C VAL A 38 11.94 -3.43 -2.66
N LEU A 39 11.24 -2.47 -3.27
CA LEU A 39 10.11 -2.73 -4.17
C LEU A 39 10.54 -3.00 -5.62
N ARG A 40 11.75 -2.62 -6.05
CA ARG A 40 12.22 -2.82 -7.44
C ARG A 40 12.07 -4.25 -7.94
N SER A 41 12.40 -5.25 -7.12
CA SER A 41 12.28 -6.66 -7.54
C SER A 41 10.81 -7.09 -7.60
N PHE A 42 9.99 -6.66 -6.64
CA PHE A 42 8.56 -6.92 -6.67
C PHE A 42 7.91 -6.41 -7.95
N ILE A 43 8.24 -5.20 -8.37
CA ILE A 43 7.66 -4.60 -9.58
C ILE A 43 8.22 -5.26 -10.84
N ARG A 44 9.55 -5.36 -10.96
CA ARG A 44 10.19 -5.93 -12.15
C ARG A 44 9.77 -7.38 -12.39
N ASP A 45 9.80 -8.20 -11.34
CA ASP A 45 9.47 -9.62 -11.46
C ASP A 45 8.00 -9.82 -11.88
N GLY A 46 7.09 -8.93 -11.48
CA GLY A 46 5.70 -8.93 -11.95
C GLY A 46 5.58 -8.60 -13.43
N ILE A 47 6.24 -7.53 -13.87
CA ILE A 47 6.26 -7.14 -15.29
C ILE A 47 6.85 -8.25 -16.17
N ASP A 48 7.96 -8.86 -15.75
CA ASP A 48 8.62 -9.97 -16.47
C ASP A 48 7.72 -11.22 -16.57
N ARG A 49 6.83 -11.43 -15.59
CA ARG A 49 5.84 -12.52 -15.58
C ARG A 49 4.57 -12.21 -16.37
N GLY A 50 4.49 -11.03 -16.98
CA GLY A 50 3.28 -10.59 -17.69
C GLY A 50 2.14 -10.18 -16.76
N GLU A 51 2.41 -9.92 -15.47
CA GLU A 51 1.42 -9.41 -14.50
C GLU A 51 1.19 -7.90 -14.71
N LYS A 52 0.05 -7.36 -14.27
CA LYS A 52 -0.24 -5.93 -14.33
C LYS A 52 0.35 -5.23 -13.10
N GLY A 53 0.99 -4.07 -13.28
CA GLY A 53 1.32 -3.14 -12.21
C GLY A 53 0.31 -2.00 -12.16
N PHE A 54 -0.29 -1.75 -10.98
CA PHE A 54 -1.14 -0.59 -10.73
C PHE A 54 -0.57 0.21 -9.57
N HIS A 55 0.04 1.35 -9.87
CA HIS A 55 0.73 2.18 -8.88
C HIS A 55 -0.05 3.48 -8.67
N VAL A 56 -0.38 3.78 -7.41
CA VAL A 56 -0.97 5.05 -7.00
C VAL A 56 0.07 5.82 -6.20
N ILE A 57 0.52 6.96 -6.72
CA ILE A 57 1.68 7.69 -6.18
C ILE A 57 1.41 9.19 -6.07
N ASP A 58 2.32 9.90 -5.40
CA ASP A 58 2.38 11.35 -5.42
C ASP A 58 2.62 11.86 -6.86
N PRO A 59 1.78 12.77 -7.40
CA PRO A 59 2.01 13.35 -8.74
C PRO A 59 3.39 14.01 -8.87
N ASP A 60 3.91 14.62 -7.81
CA ASP A 60 5.21 15.32 -7.86
C ASP A 60 6.38 14.33 -7.99
N LEU A 61 6.17 13.06 -7.61
CA LEU A 61 7.15 12.00 -7.68
C LEU A 61 6.96 11.10 -8.91
N GLN A 62 5.95 11.33 -9.74
CA GLN A 62 5.62 10.42 -10.85
C GLN A 62 6.75 10.25 -11.85
N ASN A 63 7.39 11.33 -12.28
CA ASN A 63 8.50 11.27 -13.23
C ASN A 63 9.72 10.53 -12.64
N GLU A 64 10.02 10.77 -11.37
CA GLU A 64 11.13 10.11 -10.68
C GLU A 64 10.85 8.61 -10.48
N HIS A 65 9.60 8.24 -10.15
CA HIS A 65 9.16 6.85 -10.07
C HIS A 65 9.35 6.11 -11.39
N LEU A 66 8.87 6.68 -12.50
CA LEU A 66 9.00 6.08 -13.83
C LEU A 66 10.47 5.93 -14.24
N LYS A 67 11.30 6.94 -13.97
CA LYS A 67 12.75 6.87 -14.21
C LYS A 67 13.39 5.73 -13.42
N ARG A 68 13.05 5.60 -12.14
CA ARG A 68 13.52 4.54 -11.25
C ARG A 68 13.10 3.14 -11.70
N LEU A 69 11.92 2.99 -12.32
CA LEU A 69 11.50 1.74 -12.95
C LEU A 69 12.33 1.42 -14.20
N ALA A 70 12.60 2.43 -15.03
CA ALA A 70 13.45 2.28 -16.21
C ALA A 70 14.89 1.90 -15.83
N ASP A 71 15.47 2.56 -14.82
CA ASP A 71 16.79 2.24 -14.26
C ASP A 71 16.85 0.83 -13.66
N ALA A 72 15.71 0.27 -13.23
CA ALA A 72 15.59 -1.11 -12.78
C ALA A 72 15.48 -2.14 -13.92
N GLY A 73 15.51 -1.69 -15.18
CA GLY A 73 15.46 -2.54 -16.38
C GLY A 73 14.06 -2.75 -16.97
N ILE A 74 13.04 -2.07 -16.46
CA ILE A 74 11.67 -2.17 -16.99
C ILE A 74 11.55 -1.30 -18.24
N ASN A 75 11.02 -1.85 -19.34
CA ASN A 75 10.62 -1.04 -20.49
C ASN A 75 9.30 -0.32 -20.18
N VAL A 76 9.40 0.82 -19.49
CA VAL A 76 8.26 1.60 -19.00
C VAL A 76 7.34 2.06 -20.14
N GLU A 77 7.91 2.53 -21.24
CA GLU A 77 7.12 2.99 -22.40
C GLU A 77 6.25 1.87 -22.95
N ARG A 78 6.82 0.67 -23.15
CA ARG A 78 6.07 -0.50 -23.60
C ARG A 78 5.03 -0.93 -22.57
N ALA A 79 5.41 -1.02 -21.29
CA ALA A 79 4.51 -1.49 -20.24
C ALA A 79 3.28 -0.57 -20.08
N ILE A 80 3.48 0.76 -20.16
CA ILE A 80 2.38 1.74 -20.19
C ILE A 80 1.59 1.62 -21.49
N GLY A 81 2.26 1.55 -22.64
CA GLY A 81 1.62 1.46 -23.95
C GLY A 81 0.72 0.24 -24.13
N THR A 82 1.03 -0.88 -23.47
CA THR A 82 0.17 -2.09 -23.47
C THR A 82 -0.85 -2.11 -22.33
N GLY A 83 -0.85 -1.12 -21.44
CA GLY A 83 -1.68 -1.07 -20.23
C GLY A 83 -1.26 -2.04 -19.12
N GLN A 84 -0.09 -2.67 -19.26
CA GLN A 84 0.48 -3.58 -18.27
C GLN A 84 0.95 -2.82 -17.03
N LEU A 85 1.48 -1.62 -17.21
CA LEU A 85 1.81 -0.71 -16.12
C LEU A 85 0.89 0.51 -16.18
N GLU A 86 0.23 0.79 -15.07
CA GLU A 86 -0.61 1.95 -14.89
C GLU A 86 -0.16 2.71 -13.66
N VAL A 87 0.19 3.99 -13.83
CA VAL A 87 0.67 4.85 -12.74
C VAL A 87 -0.26 6.04 -12.63
N ARG A 88 -1.07 6.06 -11.57
CA ARG A 88 -2.05 7.12 -11.30
C ARG A 88 -1.55 8.04 -10.19
N PRO A 89 -1.75 9.36 -10.31
CA PRO A 89 -1.61 10.26 -9.19
C PRO A 89 -2.71 9.96 -8.16
N TRP A 90 -2.43 10.13 -6.85
CA TRP A 90 -3.42 9.83 -5.81
C TRP A 90 -4.72 10.67 -5.93
N GLN A 91 -4.72 11.80 -6.64
CA GLN A 91 -5.90 12.63 -6.91
C GLN A 91 -6.91 11.91 -7.82
N GLU A 92 -6.46 10.95 -8.62
CA GLU A 92 -7.31 10.16 -9.51
C GLU A 92 -7.77 8.84 -8.88
N ALA A 93 -7.25 8.53 -7.69
CA ALA A 93 -7.57 7.34 -6.89
C ALA A 93 -8.06 7.75 -5.50
N TYR A 94 -7.18 7.76 -4.49
CA TYR A 94 -7.53 8.04 -3.09
C TYR A 94 -8.32 9.35 -2.91
N LEU A 95 -7.86 10.44 -3.53
CA LEU A 95 -8.42 11.78 -3.35
C LEU A 95 -9.36 12.22 -4.48
N ARG A 96 -10.01 11.25 -5.14
CA ARG A 96 -10.96 11.54 -6.21
C ARG A 96 -12.11 12.41 -5.69
N GLY A 97 -12.31 13.55 -6.35
CA GLY A 97 -13.32 14.53 -5.92
C GLY A 97 -12.87 15.43 -4.76
N HIS A 98 -11.55 15.59 -4.55
CA HIS A 98 -10.95 16.46 -3.53
C HIS A 98 -11.32 16.06 -2.09
N ARG A 99 -11.48 14.76 -1.86
CA ARG A 99 -11.70 14.16 -0.54
C ARG A 99 -11.32 12.70 -0.60
N PHE A 100 -11.05 12.12 0.56
CA PHE A 100 -11.01 10.68 0.70
C PHE A 100 -12.43 10.14 0.93
N ASP A 101 -12.78 9.10 0.17
CA ASP A 101 -14.00 8.33 0.31
C ASP A 101 -13.64 6.84 0.31
N GLN A 102 -13.79 6.21 1.48
CA GLN A 102 -13.40 4.82 1.70
C GLN A 102 -14.18 3.86 0.79
N ASP A 103 -15.47 4.09 0.58
CA ASP A 103 -16.35 3.20 -0.19
C ASP A 103 -15.99 3.28 -1.67
N ALA A 104 -15.75 4.49 -2.16
CA ALA A 104 -15.28 4.71 -3.53
C ALA A 104 -13.90 4.08 -3.77
N MET A 105 -12.99 4.16 -2.82
CA MET A 105 -11.65 3.57 -2.96
C MET A 105 -11.69 2.03 -2.90
N LEU A 106 -12.52 1.44 -2.04
CA LEU A 106 -12.74 -0.01 -2.01
C LEU A 106 -13.33 -0.52 -3.34
N ALA A 107 -14.32 0.20 -3.88
CA ALA A 107 -14.91 -0.12 -5.18
C ALA A 107 -13.89 0.00 -6.32
N LEU A 108 -13.03 1.03 -6.30
CA LEU A 108 -11.96 1.20 -7.28
C LEU A 108 -10.96 0.04 -7.25
N ILE A 109 -10.58 -0.43 -6.07
CA ILE A 109 -9.66 -1.57 -5.95
C ILE A 109 -10.32 -2.82 -6.55
N GLU A 110 -11.57 -3.14 -6.18
CA GLU A 110 -12.28 -4.28 -6.78
C GLU A 110 -12.39 -4.15 -8.30
N GLU A 111 -12.71 -2.96 -8.82
CA GLU A 111 -12.78 -2.69 -10.26
C GLU A 111 -11.44 -2.94 -10.97
N VAL A 112 -10.33 -2.44 -10.40
CA VAL A 112 -9.00 -2.62 -10.97
C VAL A 112 -8.63 -4.11 -10.99
N LEU A 113 -8.84 -4.84 -9.89
CA LEU A 113 -8.50 -6.26 -9.82
C LEU A 113 -9.33 -7.08 -10.84
N GLN A 114 -10.65 -6.84 -10.90
CA GLN A 114 -11.55 -7.56 -11.80
C GLN A 114 -11.28 -7.24 -13.27
N SER A 115 -11.10 -5.96 -13.62
CA SER A 115 -10.86 -5.54 -15.00
C SER A 115 -9.50 -6.03 -15.52
N SER A 116 -8.49 -6.10 -14.65
CA SER A 116 -7.16 -6.61 -15.00
C SER A 116 -7.19 -8.11 -15.28
N ALA A 117 -7.89 -8.88 -14.44
CA ALA A 117 -8.14 -10.29 -14.71
C ALA A 117 -8.93 -10.50 -16.02
N ALA A 118 -9.97 -9.70 -16.27
CA ALA A 118 -10.74 -9.75 -17.51
C ALA A 118 -9.92 -9.38 -18.76
N ALA A 119 -8.91 -8.52 -18.61
CA ALA A 119 -7.95 -8.19 -19.66
C ALA A 119 -6.88 -9.28 -19.91
N GLY A 120 -6.92 -10.38 -19.14
CA GLY A 120 -6.03 -11.53 -19.32
C GLY A 120 -4.72 -11.46 -18.54
N TYR A 121 -4.56 -10.50 -17.62
CA TYR A 121 -3.40 -10.47 -16.74
C TYR A 121 -3.52 -11.56 -15.66
N PRO A 122 -2.46 -12.34 -15.39
CA PRO A 122 -2.52 -13.43 -14.41
C PRO A 122 -2.66 -12.93 -12.97
N LEU A 123 -2.05 -11.80 -12.64
CA LEU A 123 -2.19 -11.08 -11.36
C LEU A 123 -2.03 -9.57 -11.60
N THR A 124 -2.51 -8.80 -10.64
CA THR A 124 -2.30 -7.37 -10.48
C THR A 124 -1.47 -7.11 -9.22
N ARG A 125 -0.35 -6.42 -9.37
CA ARG A 125 0.45 -5.89 -8.26
C ARG A 125 0.03 -4.46 -8.00
N LEU A 126 -0.73 -4.24 -6.92
CA LEU A 126 -1.14 -2.91 -6.50
C LEU A 126 -0.10 -2.34 -5.54
N LEU A 127 0.39 -1.14 -5.83
CA LEU A 127 1.26 -0.36 -4.95
C LEU A 127 0.61 1.00 -4.70
N GLY A 128 0.32 1.33 -3.45
CA GLY A 128 -0.23 2.63 -3.05
C GLY A 128 0.71 3.35 -2.11
N HIS A 129 1.15 4.55 -2.47
CA HIS A 129 1.87 5.45 -1.55
C HIS A 129 0.85 6.17 -0.70
N MET A 130 1.03 6.14 0.62
CA MET A 130 -0.03 6.50 1.56
C MET A 130 0.04 7.94 2.06
N GLU A 131 1.07 8.71 1.67
CA GLU A 131 1.32 10.09 2.11
C GLU A 131 0.19 11.07 1.75
N TRP A 132 -0.73 10.70 0.84
CA TRP A 132 -1.98 11.44 0.61
C TRP A 132 -2.78 11.64 1.89
N ALA A 133 -2.68 10.72 2.86
CA ALA A 133 -3.38 10.80 4.14
C ALA A 133 -2.80 11.85 5.09
N LEU A 134 -1.64 12.43 4.76
CA LEU A 134 -1.02 13.55 5.50
C LEU A 134 -1.44 14.91 4.94
N LEU A 135 -2.16 14.94 3.83
CA LEU A 135 -2.67 16.17 3.23
C LEU A 135 -3.88 16.68 4.03
N ASP A 136 -4.07 17.99 4.04
CA ASP A 136 -5.26 18.63 4.63
C ASP A 136 -6.46 18.50 3.68
N GLN A 137 -7.04 17.29 3.60
CA GLN A 137 -8.18 16.97 2.75
C GLN A 137 -9.30 16.30 3.57
N PRO A 138 -10.58 16.56 3.27
CA PRO A 138 -11.68 15.92 3.97
C PRO A 138 -11.59 14.39 3.86
N GLY A 139 -11.76 13.71 4.99
CA GLY A 139 -11.83 12.25 5.06
C GLY A 139 -10.49 11.55 5.27
N VAL A 140 -9.33 12.22 5.18
CA VAL A 140 -8.03 11.54 5.37
C VAL A 140 -7.87 10.86 6.74
N ASP A 141 -8.58 11.37 7.76
CA ASP A 141 -8.66 10.78 9.10
C ASP A 141 -9.24 9.35 9.13
N ASP A 142 -9.88 8.92 8.05
CA ASP A 142 -10.48 7.61 7.90
C ASP A 142 -9.50 6.53 7.39
N LEU A 143 -8.24 6.88 7.14
CA LEU A 143 -7.20 5.96 6.67
C LEU A 143 -7.21 4.61 7.41
N VAL A 144 -7.18 4.63 8.74
CA VAL A 144 -7.10 3.40 9.56
C VAL A 144 -8.35 2.53 9.38
N GLU A 145 -9.54 3.15 9.28
CA GLU A 145 -10.77 2.41 9.04
C GLU A 145 -10.78 1.80 7.65
N TYR A 146 -10.35 2.55 6.64
CA TYR A 146 -10.21 2.06 5.27
C TYR A 146 -9.27 0.86 5.19
N GLU A 147 -8.06 0.97 5.76
CA GLU A 147 -7.09 -0.12 5.75
C GLU A 147 -7.61 -1.35 6.49
N THR A 148 -8.37 -1.14 7.57
CA THR A 148 -9.05 -2.23 8.26
C THR A 148 -10.06 -2.92 7.34
N ARG A 149 -10.90 -2.14 6.65
CA ARG A 149 -11.97 -2.64 5.77
C ARG A 149 -11.45 -3.31 4.49
N LEU A 150 -10.25 -2.95 4.03
CA LEU A 150 -9.63 -3.54 2.84
C LEU A 150 -9.42 -5.06 3.00
N ASN A 151 -9.28 -5.53 4.24
CA ASN A 151 -9.21 -6.96 4.58
C ASN A 151 -10.53 -7.74 4.40
N TYR A 152 -11.67 -7.09 4.14
CA TYR A 152 -12.89 -7.79 3.70
C TYR A 152 -12.91 -8.02 2.19
N VAL A 153 -12.11 -7.25 1.44
CA VAL A 153 -12.07 -7.25 -0.02
C VAL A 153 -10.97 -8.20 -0.52
N LEU A 154 -9.73 -7.96 -0.08
CA LEU A 154 -8.55 -8.61 -0.67
C LEU A 154 -8.51 -10.15 -0.52
N PRO A 155 -9.07 -10.79 0.53
CA PRO A 155 -9.11 -12.26 0.58
C PRO A 155 -9.91 -12.94 -0.54
N LYS A 156 -10.70 -12.18 -1.32
CA LYS A 156 -11.43 -12.70 -2.49
C LYS A 156 -10.54 -12.83 -3.74
N TYR A 157 -9.31 -12.32 -3.69
CA TYR A 157 -8.40 -12.18 -4.83
C TYR A 157 -7.01 -12.76 -4.52
N ASP A 158 -6.26 -13.13 -5.56
CA ASP A 158 -4.87 -13.57 -5.41
C ASP A 158 -3.85 -12.43 -5.55
N ASP A 159 -4.33 -11.26 -5.91
CA ASP A 159 -3.57 -10.05 -6.20
C ASP A 159 -2.93 -9.45 -4.93
N PRO A 160 -1.59 -9.23 -4.91
CA PRO A 160 -0.94 -8.52 -3.80
C PRO A 160 -1.18 -7.01 -3.85
N VAL A 161 -1.49 -6.46 -2.69
CA VAL A 161 -1.61 -5.03 -2.43
C VAL A 161 -0.59 -4.60 -1.39
N ILE A 162 0.27 -3.67 -1.78
CA ILE A 162 1.25 -3.02 -0.91
C ILE A 162 0.81 -1.58 -0.64
N CYS A 163 0.55 -1.27 0.62
CA CYS A 163 0.39 0.09 1.12
C CYS A 163 1.74 0.56 1.66
N ALA A 164 2.37 1.52 0.99
CA ALA A 164 3.72 2.02 1.29
C ALA A 164 3.66 3.30 2.13
N TYR A 165 4.46 3.32 3.20
CA TYR A 165 4.46 4.37 4.23
C TYR A 165 5.87 4.88 4.51
N ASP A 166 6.09 6.18 4.36
CA ASP A 166 7.29 6.88 4.79
C ASP A 166 7.25 7.17 6.31
N LEU A 167 8.01 6.40 7.08
CA LEU A 167 8.11 6.53 8.54
C LEU A 167 8.70 7.86 9.00
N THR A 168 9.36 8.61 8.12
CA THR A 168 9.86 9.96 8.46
C THR A 168 8.74 11.00 8.47
N LYS A 169 7.59 10.69 7.84
CA LYS A 169 6.43 11.58 7.71
C LYS A 169 5.26 11.15 8.60
N PHE A 170 5.02 9.85 8.74
CA PHE A 170 3.92 9.33 9.55
C PHE A 170 4.23 9.36 11.06
N GLY A 171 3.27 9.85 11.85
CA GLY A 171 3.37 9.83 13.31
C GLY A 171 3.25 8.42 13.89
N SER A 172 3.98 8.16 14.98
CA SER A 172 4.08 6.83 15.62
C SER A 172 2.74 6.20 15.99
N SER A 173 1.75 7.00 16.43
CA SER A 173 0.42 6.48 16.74
C SER A 173 -0.31 5.92 15.51
N VAL A 174 -0.19 6.59 14.36
CA VAL A 174 -0.79 6.14 13.11
C VAL A 174 -0.05 4.90 12.62
N THR A 175 1.29 4.90 12.65
CA THR A 175 2.09 3.72 12.27
C THR A 175 1.70 2.47 13.05
N VAL A 176 1.48 2.57 14.37
CA VAL A 176 1.02 1.44 15.19
C VAL A 176 -0.37 0.97 14.77
N ASP A 177 -1.31 1.89 14.52
CA ASP A 177 -2.64 1.51 14.06
C ASP A 177 -2.59 0.85 12.66
N ILE A 178 -1.76 1.33 11.73
CA ILE A 178 -1.52 0.71 10.41
C ILE A 178 -0.89 -0.68 10.53
N LEU A 179 0.07 -0.85 11.45
CA LEU A 179 0.62 -2.17 11.72
C LEU A 179 -0.47 -3.13 12.21
N ARG A 180 -1.52 -2.66 12.88
CA ARG A 180 -2.62 -3.53 13.33
C ARG A 180 -3.61 -3.88 12.22
N THR A 181 -3.62 -3.17 11.09
CA THR A 181 -4.54 -3.44 9.98
C THR A 181 -4.03 -4.44 8.95
N HIS A 182 -2.73 -4.72 8.89
CA HIS A 182 -2.14 -5.54 7.82
C HIS A 182 -1.68 -6.90 8.33
N PRO A 183 -2.07 -8.03 7.71
CA PRO A 183 -1.62 -9.36 8.11
C PRO A 183 -0.15 -9.65 7.77
N ALA A 184 0.46 -8.88 6.88
CA ALA A 184 1.87 -8.98 6.53
C ALA A 184 2.53 -7.61 6.47
N VAL A 185 3.84 -7.57 6.71
CA VAL A 185 4.60 -6.32 6.79
C VAL A 185 5.97 -6.46 6.13
N ILE A 186 6.40 -5.39 5.45
CA ILE A 186 7.77 -5.21 4.96
C ILE A 186 8.47 -4.15 5.82
N ILE A 187 9.49 -4.55 6.57
CA ILE A 187 10.36 -3.65 7.35
C ILE A 187 11.81 -4.02 7.08
N GLY A 188 12.66 -3.02 6.81
CA GLY A 188 14.08 -3.23 6.54
C GLY A 188 14.35 -4.12 5.32
N GLY A 189 13.42 -4.14 4.37
CA GLY A 189 13.48 -4.95 3.16
C GLY A 189 13.14 -6.44 3.33
N VAL A 190 12.55 -6.82 4.46
CA VAL A 190 12.13 -8.21 4.72
C VAL A 190 10.62 -8.27 4.84
N LEU A 191 9.99 -9.14 4.05
CA LEU A 191 8.58 -9.49 4.19
C LEU A 191 8.41 -10.54 5.29
N GLN A 192 7.47 -10.32 6.18
CA GLN A 192 7.12 -11.26 7.25
C GLN A 192 5.62 -11.22 7.56
N GLU A 193 5.10 -12.31 8.11
CA GLU A 193 3.80 -12.30 8.77
C GLU A 193 3.82 -11.29 9.92
N ASN A 194 2.71 -10.58 10.09
CA ASN A 194 2.62 -9.52 11.08
C ASN A 194 1.95 -10.01 12.36
N PRO A 195 2.69 -10.20 13.47
CA PRO A 195 2.13 -10.70 14.72
C PRO A 195 1.21 -9.70 15.43
N PHE A 196 1.17 -8.44 14.97
CA PHE A 196 0.34 -7.38 15.56
C PHE A 196 -1.00 -7.19 14.83
N PHE A 197 -1.26 -7.96 13.77
CA PHE A 197 -2.50 -7.90 13.02
C PHE A 197 -3.72 -8.18 13.92
N VAL A 198 -4.74 -7.35 13.81
CA VAL A 198 -6.02 -7.49 14.51
C VAL A 198 -7.12 -7.75 13.49
N PRO A 199 -7.97 -8.78 13.69
CA PRO A 199 -9.08 -9.05 12.79
C PRO A 199 -9.98 -7.82 12.57
N PRO A 200 -10.45 -7.57 11.33
CA PRO A 200 -11.20 -6.36 10.99
C PRO A 200 -12.40 -6.06 11.89
N ASP A 201 -13.20 -7.08 12.22
CA ASP A 201 -14.38 -6.92 13.09
C ASP A 201 -13.99 -6.39 14.47
N GLN A 202 -12.89 -6.90 15.04
CA GLN A 202 -12.39 -6.47 16.35
C GLN A 202 -11.83 -5.05 16.27
N PHE A 203 -11.02 -4.74 15.27
CA PHE A 203 -10.36 -3.44 15.22
C PHE A 203 -11.33 -2.30 14.89
N LEU A 204 -12.35 -2.56 14.05
CA LEU A 204 -13.43 -1.59 13.80
C LEU A 204 -14.24 -1.25 15.05
N LEU A 205 -14.45 -2.22 15.95
CA LEU A 205 -15.08 -1.95 17.25
C LEU A 205 -14.22 -0.99 18.09
N GLU A 206 -12.91 -1.24 18.19
CA GLU A 206 -11.99 -0.34 18.91
C GLU A 206 -12.00 1.08 18.32
N ILE A 207 -11.98 1.22 17.00
CA ILE A 207 -12.03 2.53 16.32
C ILE A 207 -13.32 3.27 16.69
N ARG A 208 -14.47 2.59 16.69
CA ARG A 208 -15.78 3.16 17.07
C ARG A 208 -15.80 3.61 18.53
N GLU A 209 -15.22 2.82 19.43
CA GLU A 209 -15.10 3.17 20.85
C GLU A 209 -14.21 4.41 21.05
N ARG A 210 -13.04 4.45 20.42
CA ARG A 210 -12.12 5.62 20.46
C ARG A 210 -12.79 6.90 19.96
N ARG A 211 -13.52 6.82 18.83
CA ARG A 211 -14.27 7.95 18.27
C ARG A 211 -15.37 8.43 19.23
N SER A 212 -16.07 7.50 19.89
CA SER A 212 -17.11 7.81 20.88
C SER A 212 -16.56 8.55 22.09
N VAL A 213 -15.42 8.10 22.64
CA VAL A 213 -14.73 8.75 23.76
C VAL A 213 -14.26 10.16 23.39
N ARG A 214 -13.64 10.33 22.20
CA ARG A 214 -13.20 11.65 21.71
C ARG A 214 -14.37 12.62 21.52
N ARG A 215 -15.50 12.14 21.00
CA ARG A 215 -16.71 12.94 20.83
C ARG A 215 -17.28 13.40 22.18
N TYR A 216 -17.32 12.51 23.17
CA TYR A 216 -17.77 12.85 24.52
C TYR A 216 -16.88 13.91 25.18
N ALA A 217 -15.55 13.75 25.10
CA ALA A 217 -14.59 14.72 25.64
C ALA A 217 -14.73 16.12 25.02
N ARG A 218 -14.95 16.20 23.69
CA ARG A 218 -15.19 17.46 22.98
C ARG A 218 -16.51 18.13 23.34
N SER A 219 -17.57 17.36 23.64
CA SER A 219 -18.87 17.93 24.06
C SER A 219 -18.90 18.40 25.51
N ALA A 220 -17.94 17.98 26.33
CA ALA A 220 -17.83 18.32 27.74
C ALA A 220 -16.87 19.49 28.02
N SER A 221 -16.21 20.03 26.98
CA SER A 221 -15.31 21.19 27.02
C SER A 221 -16.02 22.42 26.45
#